data_AF-A0A2M8CP03-F1
#
_entry.id   AF-A0A2M8CP03-F1
#
_cell.length_a   1.000
_cell.length_b   1.000
_cell.length_c   1.000
_cell.angle_alpha   90.00
_cell.angle_beta   90.00
_cell.angle_gamma   90.00
#
_symmetry.space_group_name_H-M   'P 1'
#
loop_
_entity.id
_entity.type
_entity.pdbx_description
1 polymer ?
#
loop_
_entity_poly.entity_id
_entity_poly.type
_entity_poly.pdbx_seq_one_letter_code
_entity_poly.pdbx_strand_id
1 'polypeptide(L)'
;MTQKDDKDTIPPFYDTLKQKRSHENKTRREISLFTMLLGLMILSTALLGGAKLAWDMLMQDQVSGVTEKMLLLALAFLLGWVICLVSIRAFGNLVLPIVLIGYSLGTVAGILAIYTWVVVKLFRGSYLDQYDRPLYSLLIITGFVILVALTLLLEEFDMRPLSIPLLAGTVFHLFATIVYYLFTPGNDPKFIYGHIYFFLFMLITAGLILAHLGIFSPLRRLISQLFAKKNLRPDD
;
A
#
# COMPACT_ATOMS: atom_id res chain seq x y z
N MET A 1 10.53 12.27 -75.04
CA MET A 1 10.07 12.88 -73.78
C MET A 1 9.72 11.74 -72.83
N THR A 2 10.62 11.41 -71.91
CA THR A 2 10.33 10.51 -70.80
C THR A 2 10.99 11.13 -69.57
N GLN A 3 10.11 11.73 -68.76
CA GLN A 3 10.41 12.44 -67.54
C GLN A 3 10.92 11.44 -66.51
N LYS A 4 12.14 11.67 -66.03
CA LYS A 4 12.83 10.83 -65.05
C LYS A 4 12.25 11.20 -63.68
N ASP A 5 11.58 10.25 -63.04
CA ASP A 5 11.05 10.40 -61.68
C ASP A 5 12.15 10.90 -60.75
N ASP A 6 11.88 12.08 -60.19
CA ASP A 6 12.66 12.74 -59.16
C ASP A 6 12.46 11.93 -57.87
N LYS A 7 13.44 11.09 -57.55
CA LYS A 7 13.49 10.41 -56.25
C LYS A 7 13.75 11.48 -55.21
N ASP A 8 12.71 11.85 -54.48
CA ASP A 8 12.74 12.59 -53.21
C ASP A 8 13.94 12.17 -52.37
N THR A 9 15.06 12.86 -52.55
CA THR A 9 16.24 12.79 -51.67
C THR A 9 15.89 13.55 -50.40
N ILE A 10 15.23 12.85 -49.48
CA ILE A 10 15.12 13.29 -48.09
C ILE A 10 16.57 13.48 -47.58
N PRO A 11 16.96 14.68 -47.10
CA PRO A 11 18.33 14.90 -46.70
C PRO A 11 18.71 13.93 -45.57
N PRO A 12 19.90 13.28 -45.61
CA PRO A 12 20.28 12.17 -44.73
C PRO A 12 20.33 12.53 -43.23
N PHE A 13 20.18 13.81 -42.90
CA PHE A 13 20.09 14.31 -41.53
C PHE A 13 18.76 14.03 -40.83
N TYR A 14 17.66 13.83 -41.56
CA TYR A 14 16.35 13.59 -40.92
C TYR A 14 16.19 12.17 -40.37
N ASP A 15 16.76 11.15 -41.04
CA ASP A 15 16.64 9.76 -40.60
C ASP A 15 17.52 9.44 -39.39
N THR A 16 18.70 10.05 -39.28
CA THR A 16 19.64 9.79 -38.17
C THR A 16 19.10 10.31 -36.83
N LEU A 17 18.45 11.48 -36.80
CA LEU A 17 17.82 12.02 -35.59
C LEU A 17 16.58 11.22 -35.19
N LYS A 18 15.77 10.80 -36.15
CA LYS A 18 14.57 9.99 -35.91
C LYS A 18 14.93 8.59 -35.42
N GLN A 19 15.97 7.99 -35.98
CA GLN A 19 16.50 6.68 -35.56
C GLN A 19 17.17 6.75 -34.18
N LYS A 20 17.94 7.81 -33.88
CA LYS A 20 18.54 8.04 -32.56
C LYS A 20 17.47 8.27 -31.48
N ARG A 21 16.45 9.10 -31.74
CA ARG A 21 15.28 9.26 -30.84
C ARG A 21 14.50 7.96 -30.66
N SER A 22 14.32 7.18 -31.72
CA SER A 22 13.63 5.89 -31.66
C SER A 22 14.39 4.86 -30.82
N HIS A 23 15.71 4.80 -30.93
CA HIS A 23 16.55 3.90 -30.15
C HIS A 23 16.60 4.32 -28.68
N GLU A 24 16.76 5.62 -28.39
CA GLU A 24 16.74 6.14 -27.02
C GLU A 24 15.38 5.89 -26.34
N ASN A 25 14.27 6.10 -27.06
CA ASN A 25 12.93 5.80 -26.57
C ASN A 25 12.72 4.31 -26.30
N LYS A 26 13.27 3.43 -27.16
CA LYS A 26 13.19 1.97 -26.95
C LYS A 26 13.98 1.55 -25.71
N THR A 27 15.21 2.04 -25.55
CA THR A 27 16.05 1.74 -24.38
C THR A 27 15.43 2.28 -23.08
N ARG A 28 14.86 3.49 -23.09
CA ARG A 28 14.11 4.04 -21.93
C ARG A 28 12.89 3.19 -21.59
N ARG A 29 12.15 2.71 -22.58
CA ARG A 29 10.98 1.84 -22.39
C ARG A 29 11.37 0.48 -21.79
N GLU A 30 12.46 -0.12 -22.26
CA GLU A 30 12.98 -1.39 -21.72
C GLU A 30 13.43 -1.24 -20.26
N ILE A 31 14.16 -0.17 -19.93
CA ILE A 31 14.56 0.14 -18.55
C ILE A 31 13.33 0.40 -17.65
N SER A 32 12.32 1.10 -18.15
CA SER A 32 11.07 1.33 -17.43
C SER A 32 10.33 0.02 -17.13
N LEU A 33 10.28 -0.91 -18.09
CA LEU A 33 9.63 -2.21 -17.89
C LEU A 33 10.40 -3.07 -16.90
N PHE A 34 11.73 -3.10 -17.01
CA PHE A 34 12.57 -3.85 -16.08
C PHE A 34 12.43 -3.34 -14.64
N THR A 35 12.51 -2.02 -14.44
CA THR A 35 12.34 -1.41 -13.11
C THR A 35 10.94 -1.59 -12.55
N MET A 36 9.91 -1.56 -13.40
CA MET A 36 8.54 -1.89 -13.01
C MET A 36 8.42 -3.32 -12.51
N LEU A 37 8.89 -4.30 -13.29
CA LEU A 37 8.80 -5.72 -12.95
C LEU A 37 9.59 -6.03 -11.68
N LEU A 38 10.79 -5.45 -11.54
CA LEU A 38 11.62 -5.60 -10.35
C LEU A 38 10.93 -5.01 -9.12
N GLY A 39 10.40 -3.79 -9.22
CA GLY A 39 9.66 -3.14 -8.14
C GLY A 39 8.42 -3.95 -7.73
N LEU A 40 7.65 -4.43 -8.71
CA LEU A 40 6.50 -5.30 -8.47
C LEU A 40 6.90 -6.60 -7.79
N MET A 41 7.93 -7.30 -8.26
CA MET A 41 8.36 -8.57 -7.70
C MET A 41 8.76 -8.41 -6.22
N ILE A 42 9.57 -7.41 -5.91
CA ILE A 42 10.03 -7.13 -4.55
C ILE A 42 8.84 -6.74 -3.66
N LEU A 43 7.99 -5.81 -4.12
CA LEU A 43 6.85 -5.33 -3.34
C LEU A 43 5.82 -6.44 -3.10
N SER A 44 5.54 -7.27 -4.10
CA SER A 44 4.62 -8.41 -3.99
C SER A 44 5.15 -9.43 -2.98
N THR A 45 6.45 -9.73 -3.05
CA THR A 45 7.09 -10.65 -2.11
C THR A 45 7.00 -10.13 -0.67
N ALA A 46 7.22 -8.83 -0.47
CA ALA A 46 7.09 -8.20 0.84
C ALA A 46 5.64 -8.23 1.36
N LEU A 47 4.65 -7.93 0.52
CA LEU A 47 3.23 -7.94 0.90
C LEU A 47 2.73 -9.37 1.20
N LEU A 48 3.04 -10.33 0.34
CA LEU A 48 2.68 -11.73 0.53
C LEU A 48 3.40 -12.35 1.74
N GLY A 49 4.68 -12.02 1.92
CA GLY A 49 5.45 -12.43 3.10
C GLY A 49 4.90 -11.84 4.40
N GLY A 50 4.48 -10.57 4.37
CA GLY A 50 3.79 -9.91 5.48
C GLY A 50 2.42 -10.54 5.78
N ALA A 51 1.64 -10.86 4.75
CA ALA A 51 0.36 -11.55 4.90
C ALA A 51 0.55 -12.95 5.49
N LYS A 52 1.55 -13.70 5.04
CA LYS A 52 1.92 -14.99 5.64
C LYS A 52 2.32 -14.84 7.11
N LEU A 53 3.18 -13.87 7.43
CA LEU A 53 3.62 -13.65 8.80
C LEU A 53 2.43 -13.31 9.70
N ALA A 54 1.52 -12.43 9.24
CA ALA A 54 0.30 -12.12 9.97
C ALA A 54 -0.58 -13.36 10.17
N TRP A 55 -0.71 -14.21 9.15
CA TRP A 55 -1.44 -15.47 9.25
C TRP A 55 -0.82 -16.44 10.26
N ASP A 56 0.50 -16.62 10.21
CA ASP A 56 1.23 -17.47 11.17
C ASP A 56 1.03 -16.96 12.60
N MET A 57 1.06 -15.63 12.82
CA MET A 57 0.81 -15.00 14.12
C MET A 57 -0.66 -15.10 14.58
N LEU A 58 -1.60 -15.26 13.66
CA LEU A 58 -3.02 -15.44 14.00
C LEU A 58 -3.35 -16.90 14.37
N MET A 59 -2.63 -17.86 13.78
CA MET A 59 -2.92 -19.29 13.92
C MET A 59 -2.01 -20.02 14.91
N GLN A 60 -0.81 -19.51 15.17
CA GLN A 60 0.18 -20.15 16.03
C GLN A 60 0.43 -19.26 17.25
N ASP A 61 0.41 -19.86 18.45
CA ASP A 61 0.62 -19.13 19.71
C ASP A 61 2.05 -18.62 19.87
N GLN A 62 3.03 -19.22 19.18
CA GLN A 62 4.42 -18.76 19.19
C GLN A 62 5.04 -18.84 17.80
N VAL A 63 5.31 -17.68 17.21
CA VAL A 63 6.12 -17.57 16.00
C VAL A 63 7.53 -17.18 16.41
N SER A 64 8.52 -18.01 16.09
CA SER A 64 9.92 -17.68 16.35
C SER A 64 10.44 -16.66 15.32
N GLY A 65 11.28 -15.75 15.82
CA GLY A 65 11.99 -14.77 14.99
C GLY A 65 11.08 -13.74 14.30
N VAL A 66 10.00 -13.31 14.97
CA VAL A 66 9.04 -12.33 14.39
C VAL A 66 9.74 -11.01 14.06
N THR A 67 10.59 -10.52 14.96
CA THR A 67 11.31 -9.25 14.79
C THR A 67 12.23 -9.28 13.57
N GLU A 68 12.97 -10.36 13.38
CA GLU A 68 13.89 -10.58 12.27
C GLU A 68 13.12 -10.67 10.94
N LYS A 69 12.01 -11.41 10.94
CA LYS A 69 11.13 -11.51 9.77
C LYS A 69 10.50 -10.16 9.42
N MET A 70 10.04 -9.41 10.42
CA MET A 70 9.49 -8.06 10.24
C MET A 70 10.53 -7.10 9.68
N LEU A 71 11.76 -7.13 10.20
CA LEU A 71 12.84 -6.27 9.71
C LEU A 71 13.18 -6.57 8.25
N LEU A 72 13.28 -7.85 7.89
CA LEU A 72 13.55 -8.28 6.51
C LEU A 72 12.43 -7.85 5.56
N LEU A 73 11.17 -8.07 5.96
CA LEU A 73 10.00 -7.67 5.17
C LEU A 73 9.88 -6.14 5.05
N ALA A 74 10.19 -5.40 6.10
CA ALA A 74 10.19 -3.94 6.07
C ALA A 74 11.26 -3.40 5.11
N LEU A 75 12.46 -3.98 5.10
CA LEU A 75 13.53 -3.60 4.18
C LEU A 75 13.15 -3.92 2.72
N ALA A 76 12.59 -5.11 2.48
CA ALA A 76 12.11 -5.50 1.17
C ALA A 76 10.98 -4.56 0.69
N PHE A 77 10.03 -4.24 1.57
CA PHE A 77 8.95 -3.31 1.27
C PHE A 77 9.48 -1.92 0.91
N LEU A 78 10.39 -1.37 1.71
CA LEU A 78 10.99 -0.06 1.45
C LEU A 78 11.76 -0.03 0.13
N LEU A 79 12.55 -1.06 -0.16
CA LEU A 79 13.28 -1.17 -1.42
C LEU A 79 12.32 -1.22 -2.62
N GLY A 80 11.31 -2.09 -2.55
CA GLY A 80 10.28 -2.20 -3.58
C GLY A 80 9.49 -0.90 -3.76
N TRP A 81 9.17 -0.22 -2.66
CA TRP A 81 8.49 1.07 -2.65
C TRP A 81 9.30 2.15 -3.36
N VAL A 82 10.60 2.29 -3.06
CA VAL A 82 11.48 3.26 -3.73
C VAL A 82 11.61 2.96 -5.24
N ILE A 83 11.79 1.69 -5.61
CA ILE A 83 11.88 1.29 -7.03
C ILE A 83 10.57 1.61 -7.76
N CYS A 84 9.42 1.33 -7.14
CA CYS A 84 8.12 1.66 -7.71
C CYS A 84 7.93 3.17 -7.86
N LEU A 85 8.36 3.94 -6.85
CA LEU A 85 8.29 5.40 -6.87
C LEU A 85 9.09 5.96 -8.05
N VAL A 86 10.32 5.48 -8.24
CA VAL A 86 11.16 5.86 -9.38
C VAL A 86 10.52 5.42 -10.70
N SER A 87 9.94 4.22 -10.76
CA SER A 87 9.26 3.72 -11.98
C SER A 87 8.09 4.61 -12.39
N ILE A 88 7.26 5.06 -11.45
CA ILE A 88 6.13 5.96 -11.72
C ILE A 88 6.64 7.36 -12.07
N ARG A 89 7.48 7.95 -11.21
CA ARG A 89 7.82 9.38 -11.29
C ARG A 89 8.88 9.70 -12.33
N ALA A 90 9.88 8.83 -12.53
CA ALA A 90 10.98 9.08 -13.47
C ALA A 90 10.70 8.55 -14.87
N PHE A 91 9.96 7.44 -14.99
CA PHE A 91 9.69 6.80 -16.28
C PHE A 91 8.24 6.95 -16.76
N GLY A 92 7.35 7.55 -15.97
CA GLY A 92 5.98 7.84 -16.38
C GLY A 92 5.12 6.59 -16.57
N ASN A 93 5.38 5.53 -15.79
CA ASN A 93 4.71 4.26 -15.97
C ASN A 93 3.23 4.30 -15.52
N LEU A 94 2.30 4.07 -16.45
CA LEU A 94 0.86 4.06 -16.18
C LEU A 94 0.29 2.74 -15.64
N VAL A 95 1.01 1.61 -15.83
CA VAL A 95 0.52 0.30 -15.39
C VAL A 95 0.68 0.13 -13.88
N LEU A 96 1.79 0.63 -13.34
CA LEU A 96 2.12 0.44 -11.92
C LEU A 96 1.07 1.05 -10.97
N PRO A 97 0.54 2.27 -11.19
CA PRO A 97 -0.56 2.80 -10.39
C PRO A 97 -1.79 1.90 -10.32
N ILE A 98 -2.16 1.24 -11.43
CA ILE A 98 -3.32 0.33 -11.47
C ILE A 98 -3.08 -0.88 -10.56
N VAL A 99 -1.90 -1.48 -10.61
CA VAL A 99 -1.54 -2.62 -9.76
C VAL A 99 -1.52 -2.22 -8.28
N LEU A 100 -1.00 -1.02 -7.97
CA LEU A 100 -0.93 -0.51 -6.61
C LEU A 100 -2.32 -0.25 -6.00
N ILE A 101 -3.32 0.14 -6.80
CA ILE A 101 -4.72 0.21 -6.33
C ILE A 101 -5.18 -1.17 -5.84
N GLY A 102 -4.89 -2.22 -6.61
CA GLY A 102 -5.16 -3.60 -6.20
C GLY A 102 -4.47 -3.97 -4.88
N TYR A 103 -3.21 -3.58 -4.69
CA TYR A 103 -2.48 -3.82 -3.44
C TYR A 103 -3.06 -3.05 -2.25
N SER A 104 -3.51 -1.81 -2.46
CA SER A 104 -4.19 -1.03 -1.42
C SER A 104 -5.51 -1.70 -1.01
N LEU A 105 -6.31 -2.17 -1.97
CA LEU A 105 -7.54 -2.92 -1.68
C LEU A 105 -7.25 -4.21 -0.92
N GLY A 106 -6.24 -4.97 -1.35
CA GLY A 106 -5.79 -6.18 -0.65
C GLY A 106 -5.32 -5.90 0.78
N THR A 107 -4.65 -4.78 1.01
CA THR A 107 -4.18 -4.39 2.34
C THR A 107 -5.36 -4.01 3.25
N VAL A 108 -6.36 -3.28 2.74
CA VAL A 108 -7.59 -3.00 3.50
C VAL A 108 -8.34 -4.28 3.85
N ALA A 109 -8.47 -5.21 2.90
CA ALA A 109 -9.06 -6.51 3.16
C ALA A 109 -8.29 -7.29 4.25
N GLY A 110 -6.96 -7.24 4.21
CA GLY A 110 -6.09 -7.84 5.24
C GLY A 110 -6.28 -7.22 6.63
N ILE A 111 -6.32 -5.88 6.71
CA ILE A 111 -6.60 -5.16 7.96
C ILE A 111 -7.96 -5.57 8.54
N LEU A 112 -8.99 -5.63 7.70
CA LEU A 112 -10.34 -6.05 8.11
C LEU A 112 -10.37 -7.51 8.59
N ALA A 113 -9.64 -8.41 7.93
CA ALA A 113 -9.55 -9.80 8.33
C ALA A 113 -8.86 -9.94 9.70
N ILE A 114 -7.71 -9.27 9.90
CA ILE A 114 -7.01 -9.24 11.19
C ILE A 114 -7.92 -8.65 12.27
N TYR A 115 -8.58 -7.53 11.98
CA TYR A 115 -9.49 -6.89 12.92
C TYR A 115 -10.66 -7.80 13.32
N THR A 116 -11.31 -8.44 12.35
CA THR A 116 -12.40 -9.39 12.60
C THR A 116 -11.93 -10.54 13.48
N TRP A 117 -10.72 -11.06 13.23
CA TRP A 117 -10.14 -12.13 14.06
C TRP A 117 -9.90 -11.70 15.50
N VAL A 118 -9.35 -10.50 15.70
CA VAL A 118 -9.14 -9.90 17.03
C VAL A 118 -10.47 -9.76 17.77
N VAL A 119 -11.50 -9.26 17.08
CA VAL A 119 -12.85 -9.10 17.64
C VAL A 119 -13.45 -10.46 18.03
N VAL A 120 -13.32 -11.48 17.19
CA VAL A 120 -13.78 -12.85 17.52
C VAL A 120 -13.01 -13.42 18.72
N LYS A 121 -11.69 -13.21 18.80
CA LYS A 121 -10.87 -13.66 19.94
C LYS A 121 -11.34 -12.98 21.24
N LEU A 122 -11.61 -11.68 21.21
CA LEU A 122 -12.17 -10.93 22.34
C LEU A 122 -13.53 -11.50 22.80
N PHE A 123 -14.45 -11.78 21.88
CA PHE A 123 -15.76 -12.35 22.22
C PHE A 123 -15.71 -13.78 22.76
N ARG A 124 -14.66 -14.55 22.44
CA ARG A 124 -14.47 -15.90 22.99
C ARG A 124 -13.90 -15.90 24.41
N GLY A 125 -13.59 -14.73 24.97
CA GLY A 125 -12.95 -14.62 26.28
C GLY A 125 -11.57 -15.27 26.34
N SER A 126 -10.97 -15.63 25.19
CA SER A 126 -9.58 -16.05 25.13
C SER A 126 -8.73 -14.83 25.40
N TYR A 127 -8.00 -14.87 26.53
CA TYR A 127 -7.15 -13.77 26.95
C TYR A 127 -6.29 -13.30 25.78
N LEU A 128 -6.52 -12.05 25.35
CA LEU A 128 -5.42 -11.21 24.91
C LEU A 128 -4.68 -10.84 26.19
N ASP A 129 -3.83 -11.75 26.66
CA ASP A 129 -2.91 -11.48 27.74
C ASP A 129 -2.17 -10.16 27.45
N GLN A 130 -1.62 -9.56 28.50
CA GLN A 130 -0.88 -8.29 28.41
C GLN A 130 0.23 -8.34 27.33
N TYR A 131 0.69 -9.55 26.96
CA TYR A 131 1.66 -9.85 25.92
C TYR A 131 1.10 -9.94 24.49
N ASP A 132 -0.13 -10.44 24.31
CA ASP A 132 -0.74 -10.64 22.98
C ASP A 132 -1.31 -9.34 22.40
N ARG A 133 -1.90 -8.50 23.26
CA ARG A 133 -2.51 -7.23 22.85
C ARG A 133 -1.60 -6.31 22.02
N PRO A 134 -0.34 -6.03 22.41
CA PRO A 134 0.54 -5.17 21.61
C PRO A 134 0.87 -5.75 20.24
N LEU A 135 0.91 -7.08 20.12
CA LEU A 135 1.23 -7.78 18.87
C LEU A 135 0.13 -7.59 17.82
N TYR A 136 -1.14 -7.75 18.21
CA TYR A 136 -2.27 -7.49 17.32
C TYR A 136 -2.41 -6.00 16.97
N SER A 137 -2.19 -5.10 17.93
CA SER A 137 -2.12 -3.66 17.66
C SER A 137 -1.04 -3.35 16.63
N LEU A 138 0.15 -3.94 16.78
CA LEU A 138 1.26 -3.75 15.86
C LEU A 138 0.91 -4.24 14.46
N LEU A 139 0.30 -5.43 14.31
CA LEU A 139 -0.15 -5.93 13.00
C LEU A 139 -1.12 -4.98 12.30
N ILE A 140 -2.11 -4.47 13.02
CA ILE A 140 -3.09 -3.53 12.46
C ILE A 140 -2.40 -2.20 12.10
N ILE A 141 -1.55 -1.66 12.99
CA ILE A 141 -0.78 -0.43 12.73
C ILE A 141 0.12 -0.60 11.50
N THR A 142 0.86 -1.70 11.40
CA THR A 142 1.70 -2.01 10.24
C THR A 142 0.87 -2.10 8.96
N GLY A 143 -0.32 -2.71 9.01
CA GLY A 143 -1.25 -2.71 7.89
C GLY A 143 -1.62 -1.30 7.44
N PHE A 144 -1.96 -0.40 8.37
CA PHE A 144 -2.26 1.00 8.05
C PHE A 144 -1.04 1.75 7.51
N VAL A 145 0.16 1.52 8.06
CA VAL A 145 1.41 2.13 7.57
C VAL A 145 1.68 1.70 6.13
N ILE A 146 1.51 0.41 5.81
CA ILE A 146 1.65 -0.13 4.45
C ILE A 146 0.60 0.52 3.53
N LEU A 147 -0.66 0.60 3.97
CA LEU A 147 -1.72 1.22 3.18
C LEU A 147 -1.40 2.69 2.84
N VAL A 148 -0.98 3.46 3.84
CA VAL A 148 -0.53 4.85 3.65
C VAL A 148 0.65 4.91 2.69
N ALA A 149 1.67 4.06 2.87
CA ALA A 149 2.83 4.03 1.99
C ALA A 149 2.44 3.72 0.53
N LEU A 150 1.56 2.75 0.29
CA LEU A 150 1.07 2.44 -1.06
C LEU A 150 0.31 3.62 -1.67
N THR A 151 -0.57 4.27 -0.90
CA THR A 151 -1.34 5.42 -1.39
C THR A 151 -0.50 6.68 -1.60
N LEU A 152 0.71 6.77 -1.03
CA LEU A 152 1.67 7.86 -1.32
C LEU A 152 2.30 7.73 -2.71
N LEU A 153 2.39 6.51 -3.25
CA LEU A 153 2.85 6.27 -4.63
C LEU A 153 1.82 6.76 -5.66
N LEU A 154 0.54 6.79 -5.26
CA LEU A 154 -0.59 7.18 -6.10
C LEU A 154 -0.87 8.69 -5.95
N GLU A 155 -0.81 9.43 -7.05
CA GLU A 155 -0.89 10.89 -7.02
C GLU A 155 -2.33 11.39 -6.75
N GLU A 156 -3.33 10.68 -7.26
CA GLU A 156 -4.75 11.09 -7.25
C GLU A 156 -5.68 10.08 -6.56
N PHE A 157 -5.11 9.05 -5.91
CA PHE A 157 -5.94 8.04 -5.28
C PHE A 157 -6.64 8.60 -4.04
N ASP A 158 -7.97 8.62 -4.12
CA ASP A 158 -8.85 8.97 -3.03
C ASP A 158 -8.99 7.78 -2.08
N MET A 159 -8.59 7.96 -0.82
CA MET A 159 -8.68 6.91 0.19
C MET A 159 -10.09 6.78 0.80
N ARG A 160 -11.01 7.72 0.53
CA ARG A 160 -12.36 7.72 1.13
C ARG A 160 -13.17 6.46 0.83
N PRO A 161 -13.15 5.85 -0.37
CA PRO A 161 -13.85 4.59 -0.60
C PRO A 161 -13.33 3.44 0.28
N LEU A 162 -12.07 3.50 0.71
CA LEU A 162 -11.46 2.48 1.56
C LEU A 162 -11.87 2.60 3.03
N SER A 163 -12.35 3.76 3.49
CA SER A 163 -12.82 3.91 4.87
C SER A 163 -14.23 3.37 5.08
N ILE A 164 -15.06 3.30 4.04
CA ILE A 164 -16.42 2.76 4.12
C ILE A 164 -16.45 1.33 4.71
N PRO A 165 -15.70 0.35 4.19
CA PRO A 165 -15.72 -1.00 4.74
C PRO A 165 -15.11 -1.06 6.16
N LEU A 166 -14.14 -0.20 6.47
CA LEU A 166 -13.58 -0.08 7.83
C LEU A 166 -14.62 0.43 8.82
N LEU A 167 -15.38 1.47 8.46
CA LEU A 167 -16.46 2.03 9.28
C LEU A 167 -17.64 1.06 9.43
N ALA A 168 -17.98 0.33 8.37
CA ALA A 168 -18.99 -0.73 8.48
C ALA A 168 -18.54 -1.78 9.52
N GLY A 169 -17.26 -2.18 9.48
CA GLY A 169 -16.68 -3.10 10.46
C GLY A 169 -16.76 -2.57 11.91
N THR A 170 -16.51 -1.27 12.14
CA THR A 170 -16.59 -0.70 13.48
C THR A 170 -18.03 -0.63 14.00
N VAL A 171 -19.01 -0.32 13.13
CA VAL A 171 -20.44 -0.35 13.48
C VAL A 171 -20.87 -1.75 13.88
N PHE A 172 -20.48 -2.77 13.11
CA PHE A 172 -20.77 -4.17 13.45
C PHE A 172 -20.12 -4.59 14.77
N HIS A 173 -18.86 -4.21 15.01
CA HIS A 173 -18.17 -4.50 16.27
C HIS A 173 -18.88 -3.83 17.47
N LEU A 174 -19.30 -2.57 17.34
CA LEU A 174 -20.05 -1.88 18.40
C LEU A 174 -21.37 -2.59 18.70
N PHE A 175 -22.15 -2.91 17.66
CA PHE A 175 -23.40 -3.64 17.80
C PHE A 175 -23.20 -4.99 18.51
N ALA A 176 -22.22 -5.78 18.05
CA ALA A 176 -21.88 -7.07 18.66
C ALA A 176 -21.45 -6.91 20.13
N THR A 177 -20.70 -5.85 20.45
CA THR A 177 -20.24 -5.56 21.82
C THR A 177 -21.42 -5.25 22.73
N ILE A 178 -22.36 -4.40 22.28
CA ILE A 178 -23.59 -4.09 23.02
C ILE A 178 -24.41 -5.35 23.28
N VAL A 179 -24.61 -6.18 22.24
CA VAL A 179 -25.36 -7.44 22.36
C VAL A 179 -24.70 -8.39 23.35
N TYR A 180 -23.39 -8.59 23.23
CA TYR A 180 -22.63 -9.47 24.11
C TYR A 180 -22.68 -9.01 25.57
N TYR A 181 -22.49 -7.71 25.83
CA TYR A 181 -22.43 -7.21 27.20
C TYR A 181 -23.78 -7.08 27.90
N LEU A 182 -24.85 -6.75 27.17
CA LEU A 182 -26.19 -6.57 27.76
C LEU A 182 -27.01 -7.86 27.81
N PHE A 183 -26.81 -8.79 26.88
CA PHE A 183 -27.70 -9.94 26.71
C PHE A 183 -27.04 -11.30 26.96
N THR A 184 -25.72 -11.36 27.17
CA THR A 184 -25.01 -12.62 27.46
C THR A 184 -24.66 -12.72 28.94
N PRO A 185 -25.35 -13.56 29.73
CA PRO A 185 -25.01 -13.79 31.12
C PRO A 185 -23.67 -14.53 31.26
N GLY A 186 -22.86 -14.17 32.27
CA GLY A 186 -21.56 -14.80 32.53
C GLY A 186 -20.39 -14.18 31.77
N ASN A 187 -20.56 -12.99 31.18
CA ASN A 187 -19.46 -12.24 30.60
C ASN A 187 -18.47 -11.76 31.68
N ASP A 188 -17.17 -11.79 31.37
CA ASP A 188 -16.17 -11.16 32.23
C ASP A 188 -16.08 -9.67 31.86
N PRO A 189 -16.42 -8.75 32.79
CA PRO A 189 -16.39 -7.32 32.53
C PRO A 189 -14.99 -6.80 32.17
N LYS A 190 -13.91 -7.52 32.48
CA LYS A 190 -12.53 -7.08 32.17
C LYS A 190 -12.25 -6.97 30.67
N PHE A 191 -12.94 -7.74 29.83
CA PHE A 191 -12.71 -7.72 28.38
C PHE A 191 -13.25 -6.46 27.70
N ILE A 192 -14.08 -5.67 28.38
CA ILE A 192 -14.74 -4.49 27.79
C ILE A 192 -13.71 -3.46 27.32
N TYR A 193 -12.60 -3.33 28.06
CA TYR A 193 -11.52 -2.42 27.72
C TYR A 193 -10.83 -2.80 26.40
N GLY A 194 -10.73 -4.09 26.09
CA GLY A 194 -10.20 -4.58 24.82
C GLY A 194 -11.10 -4.21 23.64
N HIS A 195 -12.41 -4.45 23.79
CA HIS A 195 -13.41 -4.06 22.80
C HIS A 195 -13.39 -2.55 22.55
N ILE A 196 -13.42 -1.74 23.62
CA ILE A 196 -13.38 -0.26 23.52
C ILE A 196 -12.10 0.21 22.83
N TYR A 197 -10.94 -0.34 23.20
CA TYR A 197 -9.66 0.04 22.61
C TYR A 197 -9.62 -0.22 21.10
N PHE A 198 -9.92 -1.45 20.66
CA PHE A 198 -9.88 -1.80 19.23
C PHE A 198 -11.00 -1.13 18.43
N PHE A 199 -12.17 -0.90 19.06
CA PHE A 199 -13.24 -0.11 18.46
C PHE A 199 -12.81 1.34 18.23
N LEU A 200 -12.35 2.04 19.26
CA LEU A 200 -11.92 3.44 19.15
C LEU A 200 -10.74 3.60 18.20
N PHE A 201 -9.76 2.70 18.27
CA PHE A 201 -8.61 2.72 17.37
C PHE A 201 -9.05 2.65 15.91
N MET A 202 -9.90 1.67 15.56
CA MET A 202 -10.39 1.53 14.18
C MET A 202 -11.33 2.66 13.78
N LEU A 203 -12.16 3.18 14.69
CA LEU A 203 -13.05 4.28 14.41
C LEU A 203 -12.26 5.56 14.09
N ILE A 204 -11.23 5.85 14.89
CA ILE A 204 -10.36 7.02 14.69
C ILE A 204 -9.60 6.87 13.38
N THR A 205 -8.96 5.73 13.11
CA THR A 205 -8.20 5.54 11.87
C THR A 205 -9.09 5.60 10.62
N ALA A 206 -10.24 4.93 10.63
CA ALA A 206 -11.19 4.98 9.53
C ALA A 206 -11.78 6.38 9.34
N GLY A 207 -12.09 7.09 10.44
CA GLY A 207 -12.54 8.47 10.44
C GLY A 207 -11.49 9.43 9.88
N LEU A 208 -10.21 9.27 10.24
CA LEU A 208 -9.10 10.06 9.69
C LEU A 208 -8.94 9.83 8.18
N ILE A 209 -9.06 8.59 7.71
CA ILE A 209 -9.04 8.25 6.28
C ILE A 209 -10.23 8.89 5.56
N LEU A 210 -11.44 8.80 6.13
CA LEU A 210 -12.66 9.38 5.55
C LEU A 210 -12.59 10.91 5.48
N ALA A 211 -12.13 11.55 6.56
CA ALA A 211 -12.02 12.99 6.66
C ALA A 211 -11.02 13.58 5.65
N HIS A 212 -10.22 12.73 4.99
CA HIS A 212 -9.25 13.12 3.96
C HIS A 212 -8.48 14.37 4.38
N LEU A 213 -7.92 14.37 5.59
CA LEU A 213 -7.40 15.57 6.26
C LEU A 213 -6.17 16.20 5.57
N GLY A 214 -5.81 15.77 4.36
CA GLY A 214 -4.66 16.28 3.64
C GLY A 214 -3.35 16.10 4.41
N ILE A 215 -3.33 15.27 5.47
CA ILE A 215 -2.18 15.03 6.33
C ILE A 215 -0.97 14.55 5.50
N PHE A 216 -1.25 13.83 4.42
CA PHE A 216 -0.23 13.33 3.50
C PHE A 216 0.13 14.30 2.36
N SER A 217 -0.56 15.43 2.24
CA SER A 217 -0.28 16.44 1.21
C SER A 217 1.12 17.06 1.32
N PRO A 218 1.68 17.36 2.51
CA PRO A 218 3.05 17.87 2.60
C PRO A 218 4.08 16.83 2.14
N LEU A 219 3.86 15.56 2.48
CA LEU A 219 4.74 14.46 2.09
C LEU A 219 4.67 14.20 0.57
N ARG A 220 3.48 14.23 -0.03
CA ARG A 220 3.32 14.18 -1.49
C ARG A 220 4.00 15.36 -2.19
N ARG A 221 3.94 16.57 -1.61
CA ARG A 221 4.64 17.75 -2.14
C ARG A 221 6.16 17.57 -2.08
N LEU A 222 6.71 17.07 -0.97
CA LEU A 222 8.14 16.78 -0.84
C LEU A 222 8.62 15.78 -1.91
N ILE A 223 7.88 14.68 -2.08
CA ILE A 223 8.17 13.70 -3.13
C ILE A 223 8.14 14.41 -4.50
N SER A 224 7.09 15.17 -4.80
CA SER A 224 6.95 15.86 -6.08
C SER A 224 8.11 16.84 -6.35
N GLN A 225 8.58 17.57 -5.33
CA GLN A 225 9.72 18.49 -5.45
C GLN A 225 11.03 17.78 -5.75
N LEU A 226 11.28 16.60 -5.16
CA LEU A 226 12.49 15.81 -5.44
C LEU A 226 12.59 15.41 -6.92
N PHE A 227 11.45 15.15 -7.57
CA PHE A 227 11.41 14.78 -8.99
C PHE A 227 11.24 15.99 -9.92
N ALA A 228 10.56 17.05 -9.50
CA ALA A 228 10.41 18.29 -10.30
C ALA A 228 11.75 18.99 -10.55
N LYS A 229 12.66 18.97 -9.57
CA LYS A 229 14.00 19.57 -9.70
C LYS A 229 14.85 18.90 -10.80
N LYS A 230 14.50 17.68 -11.22
CA LYS A 230 15.23 16.92 -12.25
C LYS A 230 14.77 17.25 -13.68
N ASN A 231 13.58 17.84 -13.85
CA ASN A 231 13.03 18.24 -15.15
C ASN A 231 13.34 19.72 -15.52
N LEU A 232 13.99 20.48 -14.63
CA LEU A 232 14.44 21.86 -14.86
C LEU A 232 15.95 21.93 -15.19
N ARG A 233 16.42 21.05 -16.08
CA ARG A 233 17.67 21.31 -16.82
C ARG A 233 17.25 21.71 -18.24
N PRO A 234 17.09 23.02 -18.52
CA PRO A 234 16.80 23.51 -19.84
C PRO A 234 18.12 23.56 -20.61
N ASP A 235 18.50 22.42 -21.17
CA ASP A 235 19.35 22.40 -22.36
C ASP A 235 18.42 22.01 -23.53
N ASP A 236 17.45 22.89 -23.79
CA ASP A 236 16.66 23.05 -25.03
C ASP A 236 15.99 24.43 -25.01
#